data_AF-A0A1U7IAC0-F1
#
_entry.id   AF-A0A1U7IAC0-F1
#
_cell.length_a   1.000
_cell.length_b   1.000
_cell.length_c   1.000
_cell.angle_alpha   90.00
_cell.angle_beta   90.00
_cell.angle_gamma   90.00
#
_symmetry.space_group_name_H-M   'P 1'
#
loop_
_entity.id
_entity.type
_entity.pdbx_description
1 polymer ?
#
loop_
_entity_poly.entity_id
_entity_poly.type
_entity_poly.pdbx_seq_one_letter_code
_entity_poly.pdbx_strand_id
1 'polypeptide(L)'
;MDRPYTSFVEPSQGRDEALVFLNGWRTKYIQNQDIWCTSIRKAGWKGSIYQLWWDSGTDEYPSTPIHWEIIRGRSKTIAKHYLTDLLRSIPEQKISLIAHSLGARIIHYGLEVPPNTYSKEVNNVILLGGAARTIKWDDLVFNISGKLINFYNCNDQVLNYWFRWGGAYKYSPCGIHPIDSLHSRVKNCDLTALMNTHEHDLERYLWAFSKKIR
;
A
#
# COMPACT_ATOMS: atom_id res chain seq x y z
N MET A 1 14.26 -1.34 -15.20
CA MET A 1 13.18 -0.78 -14.38
C MET A 1 12.97 0.63 -14.86
N ASP A 2 11.73 0.97 -15.18
CA ASP A 2 11.38 2.34 -15.52
C ASP A 2 11.33 3.22 -14.28
N ARG A 3 11.66 4.50 -14.44
CA ARG A 3 11.71 5.44 -13.32
C ARG A 3 10.28 5.64 -12.76
N PRO A 4 10.06 5.44 -11.45
CA PRO A 4 8.76 5.69 -10.84
C PRO A 4 8.44 7.18 -10.82
N TYR A 5 7.16 7.53 -10.81
CA TYR A 5 6.69 8.91 -10.75
C TYR A 5 5.36 9.00 -9.98
N THR A 6 5.04 10.19 -9.48
CA THR A 6 3.72 10.49 -8.92
C THR A 6 2.85 11.15 -9.98
N SER A 7 1.61 10.69 -10.13
CA SER A 7 0.60 11.33 -10.97
C SER A 7 -0.50 11.93 -10.10
N PHE A 8 -0.86 13.17 -10.39
CA PHE A 8 -2.05 13.78 -9.85
C PHE A 8 -3.29 13.08 -10.41
N VAL A 9 -4.25 12.77 -9.54
CA VAL A 9 -5.49 12.05 -9.87
C VAL A 9 -6.68 12.96 -9.69
N GLU A 10 -6.84 13.56 -8.50
CA GLU A 10 -7.95 14.45 -8.23
C GLU A 10 -7.60 15.61 -7.28
N PRO A 11 -8.26 16.77 -7.45
CA PRO A 11 -8.03 17.94 -6.61
C PRO A 11 -8.54 17.75 -5.19
N SER A 12 -8.05 18.59 -4.28
CA SER A 12 -8.62 18.70 -2.93
C SER A 12 -10.06 19.24 -2.96
N GLN A 13 -10.88 18.76 -2.01
CA GLN A 13 -12.23 19.24 -1.71
C GLN A 13 -12.24 20.09 -0.42
N GLY A 14 -11.23 20.96 -0.28
CA GLY A 14 -11.12 21.93 0.83
C GLY A 14 -10.27 21.48 2.01
N ARG A 15 -9.40 20.47 1.86
CA ARG A 15 -8.40 20.07 2.87
C ARG A 15 -6.98 20.16 2.31
N ASP A 16 -6.07 20.76 3.08
CA ASP A 16 -4.64 20.83 2.74
C ASP A 16 -3.92 19.55 3.22
N GLU A 17 -4.28 18.42 2.62
CA GLU A 17 -3.62 17.13 2.80
C GLU A 17 -3.75 16.30 1.51
N ALA A 18 -2.77 15.45 1.27
CA ALA A 18 -2.74 14.57 0.11
C ALA A 18 -2.86 13.10 0.52
N LEU A 19 -3.44 12.30 -0.35
CA LEU A 19 -3.38 10.85 -0.28
C LEU A 19 -2.66 10.30 -1.51
N VAL A 20 -1.71 9.39 -1.29
CA VAL A 20 -0.98 8.70 -2.37
C VAL A 20 -1.35 7.23 -2.39
N PHE A 21 -1.87 6.76 -3.52
CA PHE A 21 -2.14 5.34 -3.76
C PHE A 21 -0.91 4.64 -4.36
N LEU A 22 -0.47 3.54 -3.74
CA LEU A 22 0.62 2.70 -4.20
C LEU A 22 0.07 1.32 -4.63
N ASN A 23 0.13 1.04 -5.93
CA ASN A 23 -0.45 -0.17 -6.50
C ASN A 23 0.42 -1.42 -6.31
N GLY A 24 -0.21 -2.58 -6.48
CA GLY A 24 0.42 -3.90 -6.42
C GLY A 24 0.94 -4.40 -7.76
N TRP A 25 1.53 -5.60 -7.75
CA TRP A 25 1.94 -6.31 -8.96
C TRP A 25 0.74 -6.55 -9.89
N ARG A 26 0.91 -6.27 -11.18
CA ARG A 26 -0.11 -6.44 -12.23
C ARG A 26 -1.41 -5.68 -12.00
N THR A 27 -1.41 -4.68 -11.09
CA THR A 27 -2.54 -3.76 -10.99
C THR A 27 -2.51 -2.84 -12.20
N LYS A 28 -3.57 -2.83 -13.02
CA LYS A 28 -3.65 -2.01 -14.22
C LYS A 28 -3.77 -0.54 -13.83
N TYR A 29 -2.68 0.20 -14.03
CA TYR A 29 -2.49 1.53 -13.45
C TYR A 29 -3.61 2.53 -13.77
N ILE A 30 -3.90 2.73 -15.06
CA ILE A 30 -4.90 3.70 -15.54
C ILE A 30 -6.32 3.13 -15.41
N GLN A 31 -6.51 1.86 -15.76
CA GLN A 31 -7.85 1.25 -15.81
C GLN A 31 -8.52 1.18 -14.43
N ASN A 32 -7.72 1.07 -13.36
CA ASN A 32 -8.25 0.91 -12.01
C ASN A 32 -8.37 2.25 -11.24
N GLN A 33 -7.94 3.37 -11.84
CA GLN A 33 -7.85 4.67 -11.17
C GLN A 33 -9.19 5.13 -10.60
N ASP A 34 -10.26 5.05 -11.40
CA ASP A 34 -11.59 5.51 -11.02
C ASP A 34 -12.18 4.71 -9.85
N ILE A 35 -11.89 3.40 -9.80
CA ILE A 35 -12.47 2.49 -8.81
C ILE A 35 -11.96 2.83 -7.40
N TRP A 36 -10.65 2.97 -7.25
CA TRP A 36 -10.07 3.28 -5.94
C TRP A 36 -10.28 4.75 -5.57
N CYS A 37 -10.19 5.69 -6.53
CA CYS A 37 -10.47 7.09 -6.28
C CYS A 37 -11.90 7.28 -5.72
N THR A 38 -12.89 6.70 -6.40
CA THR A 38 -14.30 6.73 -5.97
C THR A 38 -14.48 6.12 -4.58
N SER A 39 -13.81 5.00 -4.30
CA SER A 39 -13.90 4.32 -3.01
C SER A 39 -13.33 5.17 -1.87
N ILE A 40 -12.23 5.86 -2.11
CA ILE A 40 -11.59 6.78 -1.15
C ILE A 40 -12.47 8.01 -0.89
N ARG A 41 -13.07 8.59 -1.94
CA ARG A 41 -14.06 9.67 -1.79
C ARG A 41 -15.29 9.23 -0.99
N LYS A 42 -15.84 8.06 -1.28
CA LYS A 42 -16.96 7.48 -0.53
C LYS A 42 -16.63 7.18 0.94
N ALA A 43 -15.35 6.98 1.26
CA ALA A 43 -14.86 6.85 2.63
C ALA A 43 -14.63 8.21 3.32
N GLY A 44 -14.95 9.32 2.66
CA GLY A 44 -14.93 10.67 3.24
C GLY A 44 -13.62 11.43 3.06
N TRP A 45 -12.69 10.95 2.23
CA TRP A 45 -11.45 11.68 1.96
C TRP A 45 -11.70 12.99 1.19
N LYS A 46 -11.26 14.11 1.76
CA LYS A 46 -11.45 15.46 1.18
C LYS A 46 -10.13 16.12 0.72
N GLY A 47 -8.99 15.49 0.96
CA GLY A 47 -7.70 15.96 0.46
C GLY A 47 -7.54 15.75 -1.05
N SER A 48 -6.40 16.17 -1.60
CA SER A 48 -6.01 15.81 -2.96
C SER A 48 -5.66 14.32 -3.04
N ILE A 49 -5.70 13.80 -4.26
CA ILE A 49 -5.43 12.39 -4.53
C ILE A 49 -4.33 12.30 -5.59
N TYR A 50 -3.33 11.50 -5.27
CA TYR A 50 -2.20 11.16 -6.12
C TYR A 50 -2.10 9.64 -6.21
N GLN A 51 -1.38 9.20 -7.23
CA GLN A 51 -0.99 7.81 -7.40
C GLN A 51 0.51 7.73 -7.66
N LEU A 52 1.18 6.73 -7.10
CA LEU A 52 2.57 6.44 -7.39
C LEU A 52 2.62 5.34 -8.45
N TRP A 53 3.10 5.70 -9.64
CA TRP A 53 3.42 4.76 -10.70
C TRP A 53 4.76 4.11 -10.49
N TRP A 54 4.80 2.80 -10.72
CA TRP A 54 6.01 2.03 -10.87
C TRP A 54 5.77 0.86 -11.82
N ASP A 55 6.84 0.30 -12.36
CA ASP A 55 6.87 -0.78 -13.36
C ASP A 55 6.46 -2.17 -12.81
N SER A 56 5.45 -2.19 -11.94
CA SER A 56 4.82 -3.38 -11.39
C SER A 56 3.77 -3.97 -12.32
N GLY A 57 3.33 -3.24 -13.33
CA GLY A 57 2.20 -3.61 -14.20
C GLY A 57 2.57 -3.98 -15.63
N THR A 58 3.86 -4.10 -15.98
CA THR A 58 4.21 -4.46 -17.36
C THR A 58 3.81 -5.92 -17.62
N ASP A 59 2.85 -6.13 -18.52
CA ASP A 59 2.38 -7.46 -18.97
C ASP A 59 3.47 -8.28 -19.68
N GLU A 60 4.67 -7.72 -19.81
CA GLU A 60 5.85 -8.33 -20.42
C GLU A 60 6.32 -9.60 -19.70
N TYR A 61 5.91 -9.82 -18.44
CA TYR A 61 6.44 -10.92 -17.63
C TYR A 61 5.37 -11.96 -17.28
N PRO A 62 5.60 -13.25 -17.57
CA PRO A 62 4.72 -14.31 -17.12
C PRO A 62 4.68 -14.35 -15.59
N SER A 63 3.53 -14.73 -15.03
CA SER A 63 3.33 -14.84 -13.58
C SER A 63 4.10 -16.04 -13.02
N THR A 64 5.41 -15.89 -12.82
CA THR A 64 6.31 -16.94 -12.31
C THR A 64 6.99 -16.51 -11.01
N PRO A 65 7.47 -17.46 -10.19
CA PRO A 65 8.23 -17.16 -8.96
C PRO A 65 9.45 -16.25 -9.19
N ILE A 66 10.13 -16.40 -10.33
CA ILE A 66 11.31 -15.59 -10.70
C ILE A 66 10.90 -14.13 -10.92
N HIS A 67 9.84 -13.89 -11.69
CA HIS A 67 9.36 -12.52 -11.93
C HIS A 67 8.83 -11.89 -10.65
N TRP A 68 8.12 -12.65 -9.82
CA TRP A 68 7.71 -12.18 -8.51
C TRP A 68 8.91 -11.75 -7.65
N GLU A 69 9.99 -12.53 -7.61
CA GLU A 69 11.22 -12.15 -6.89
C GLU A 69 11.83 -10.85 -7.44
N ILE A 70 11.89 -10.70 -8.77
CA ILE A 70 12.35 -9.47 -9.42
C ILE A 70 11.49 -8.28 -8.97
N ILE A 71 10.16 -8.36 -9.08
CA ILE A 71 9.25 -7.26 -8.72
C ILE A 71 9.28 -6.97 -7.21
N ARG A 72 9.47 -7.98 -6.35
CA ARG A 72 9.73 -7.78 -4.91
C ARG A 72 11.03 -7.05 -4.63
N GLY A 73 12.06 -7.30 -5.43
CA GLY A 73 13.33 -6.56 -5.39
C GLY A 73 13.13 -5.12 -5.82
N ARG A 74 12.42 -4.91 -6.93
CA ARG A 74 12.05 -3.60 -7.48
C ARG A 74 11.31 -2.73 -6.48
N SER A 75 10.32 -3.28 -5.78
CA SER A 75 9.56 -2.53 -4.76
C SER A 75 10.47 -1.99 -3.65
N LYS A 76 11.51 -2.75 -3.25
CA LYS A 76 12.50 -2.31 -2.26
C LYS A 76 13.39 -1.19 -2.82
N THR A 77 13.80 -1.29 -4.09
CA THR A 77 14.55 -0.25 -4.78
C THR A 77 13.76 1.06 -4.81
N ILE A 78 12.48 1.01 -5.20
CA ILE A 78 11.59 2.18 -5.25
C ILE A 78 11.47 2.83 -3.86
N ALA A 79 11.24 2.01 -2.85
CA ALA A 79 11.12 2.47 -1.46
C ALA A 79 12.36 3.24 -0.99
N LYS A 80 13.56 2.70 -1.23
CA LYS A 80 14.81 3.24 -0.67
C LYS A 80 15.38 4.41 -1.47
N HIS A 81 15.11 4.46 -2.77
CA HIS A 81 15.79 5.41 -3.66
C HIS A 81 14.87 6.47 -4.27
N TYR A 82 13.55 6.27 -4.26
CA TYR A 82 12.63 7.15 -4.97
C TYR A 82 11.51 7.69 -4.10
N LEU A 83 10.98 6.91 -3.14
CA LEU A 83 9.77 7.29 -2.40
C LEU A 83 9.92 8.68 -1.75
N THR A 84 11.05 8.97 -1.12
CA THR A 84 11.30 10.28 -0.50
C THR A 84 11.14 11.43 -1.48
N ASP A 85 11.80 11.39 -2.63
CA ASP A 85 11.74 12.46 -3.62
C ASP A 85 10.35 12.57 -4.25
N LEU A 86 9.68 11.44 -4.45
CA LEU A 86 8.31 11.37 -4.96
C LEU A 86 7.28 11.98 -4.00
N LEU A 87 7.47 11.82 -2.69
CA LEU A 87 6.63 12.47 -1.69
C LEU A 87 6.97 13.97 -1.56
N ARG A 88 8.24 14.36 -1.70
CA ARG A 88 8.65 15.77 -1.68
C ARG A 88 8.05 16.58 -2.83
N SER A 89 7.81 15.96 -3.99
CA SER A 89 7.21 16.64 -5.14
C SER A 89 5.72 16.94 -4.98
N ILE A 90 5.08 16.42 -3.92
CA ILE A 90 3.67 16.70 -3.61
C ILE A 90 3.58 18.05 -2.87
N PRO A 91 2.72 18.99 -3.32
CA PRO A 91 2.61 20.32 -2.71
C PRO A 91 2.24 20.28 -1.22
N GLU A 92 1.28 19.44 -0.85
CA GLU A 92 0.73 19.36 0.50
C GLU A 92 1.80 18.91 1.50
N GLN A 93 1.74 19.45 2.73
CA GLN A 93 2.70 19.11 3.78
C GLN A 93 2.40 17.78 4.46
N LYS A 94 1.12 17.40 4.48
CA LYS A 94 0.61 16.23 5.17
C LYS A 94 0.14 15.19 4.16
N ILE A 95 0.76 14.02 4.19
CA ILE A 95 0.56 12.97 3.19
C ILE A 95 0.11 11.69 3.88
N SER A 96 -1.05 11.16 3.50
CA SER A 96 -1.49 9.81 3.84
C SER A 96 -1.14 8.85 2.72
N LEU A 97 -0.70 7.64 3.06
CA LEU A 97 -0.35 6.60 2.10
C LEU A 97 -1.38 5.47 2.17
N ILE A 98 -1.85 5.01 1.02
CA ILE A 98 -2.66 3.80 0.92
C ILE A 98 -2.02 2.87 -0.09
N ALA A 99 -1.91 1.59 0.25
CA ALA A 99 -1.26 0.63 -0.62
C ALA A 99 -2.02 -0.68 -0.73
N HIS A 100 -2.03 -1.23 -1.93
CA HIS A 100 -2.51 -2.58 -2.19
C HIS A 100 -1.34 -3.53 -2.46
N SER A 101 -1.40 -4.75 -1.90
CA SER A 101 -0.46 -5.81 -2.25
C SER A 101 1.01 -5.37 -2.10
N LEU A 102 1.84 -5.49 -3.15
CA LEU A 102 3.25 -5.08 -3.13
C LEU A 102 3.49 -3.59 -2.87
N GLY A 103 2.52 -2.72 -3.09
CA GLY A 103 2.63 -1.33 -2.66
C GLY A 103 2.91 -1.21 -1.16
N ALA A 104 2.39 -2.14 -0.35
CA ALA A 104 2.64 -2.18 1.09
C ALA A 104 4.11 -2.40 1.41
N ARG A 105 4.82 -3.14 0.55
CA ARG A 105 6.27 -3.36 0.67
C ARG A 105 7.05 -2.09 0.36
N ILE A 106 6.56 -1.25 -0.54
CA ILE A 106 7.16 0.06 -0.81
C ILE A 106 7.05 0.94 0.43
N ILE A 107 5.86 1.00 1.06
CA ILE A 107 5.67 1.75 2.31
C ILE A 107 6.55 1.19 3.43
N HIS A 108 6.56 -0.14 3.62
CA HIS A 108 7.32 -0.80 4.68
C HIS A 108 8.81 -0.42 4.63
N TYR A 109 9.45 -0.56 3.48
CA TYR A 109 10.86 -0.16 3.33
C TYR A 109 11.08 1.34 3.26
N GLY A 110 10.08 2.10 2.79
CA GLY A 110 10.16 3.55 2.71
C GLY A 110 10.24 4.14 4.11
N LEU A 111 9.36 3.72 5.00
CA LEU A 111 9.35 4.17 6.39
C LEU A 111 10.60 3.75 7.17
N GLU A 112 11.50 2.89 6.65
CA GLU A 112 12.82 2.66 7.27
C GLU A 112 13.72 3.91 7.16
N VAL A 113 13.43 4.84 6.24
CA VAL A 113 14.14 6.11 6.09
C VAL A 113 13.65 7.11 7.14
N PRO A 114 14.53 7.87 7.82
CA PRO A 114 14.12 8.80 8.88
C PRO A 114 13.14 9.90 8.39
N PRO A 115 12.18 10.34 9.24
CA PRO A 115 11.18 11.37 8.90
C PRO A 115 11.79 12.69 8.43
N ASN A 116 12.90 13.08 9.07
CA ASN A 116 13.61 14.33 8.75
C ASN A 116 14.15 14.35 7.32
N THR A 117 14.28 13.18 6.67
CA THR A 117 14.66 13.09 5.27
C THR A 117 13.50 13.41 4.34
N TYR A 118 12.25 13.15 4.73
CA TYR A 118 11.09 13.36 3.85
C TYR A 118 10.71 14.83 3.68
N SER A 119 11.05 15.71 4.64
CA SER A 119 10.58 17.12 4.68
C SER A 119 9.05 17.30 4.62
N LYS A 120 8.30 16.18 4.67
CA LYS A 120 6.84 16.06 4.59
C LYS A 120 6.37 15.13 5.70
N GLU A 121 5.23 15.44 6.29
CA GLU A 121 4.64 14.63 7.35
C GLU A 121 3.87 13.46 6.73
N VAL A 122 4.35 12.22 6.94
CA VAL A 122 3.54 11.03 6.65
C VAL A 122 2.53 10.87 7.79
N ASN A 123 1.24 11.01 7.47
CA ASN A 123 0.16 11.00 8.44
C ASN A 123 -0.38 9.58 8.70
N ASN A 124 -1.30 9.12 7.86
CA ASN A 124 -1.88 7.80 8.00
C ASN A 124 -1.30 6.84 6.96
N VAL A 125 -1.20 5.57 7.31
CA VAL A 125 -0.85 4.48 6.41
C VAL A 125 -1.97 3.45 6.42
N ILE A 126 -2.49 3.12 5.25
CA ILE A 126 -3.55 2.13 5.06
C ILE A 126 -3.03 1.04 4.15
N LEU A 127 -3.07 -0.21 4.59
CA LEU A 127 -2.68 -1.38 3.82
C LEU A 127 -3.91 -2.20 3.48
N LEU A 128 -4.07 -2.54 2.21
CA LEU A 128 -5.12 -3.40 1.67
C LEU A 128 -4.47 -4.68 1.15
N GLY A 129 -4.65 -5.82 1.82
CA GLY A 129 -4.05 -7.09 1.39
C GLY A 129 -2.53 -6.99 1.27
N GLY A 130 -1.84 -6.37 2.23
CA GLY A 130 -0.43 -6.00 2.09
C GLY A 130 0.53 -7.18 1.85
N ALA A 131 1.31 -7.11 0.78
CA ALA A 131 2.40 -8.04 0.48
C ALA A 131 3.72 -7.60 1.14
N ALA A 132 3.65 -7.33 2.46
CA ALA A 132 4.79 -6.99 3.31
C ALA A 132 4.81 -7.91 4.53
N ARG A 133 5.95 -8.05 5.19
CA ARG A 133 6.08 -8.89 6.40
C ARG A 133 5.19 -8.37 7.54
N THR A 134 4.69 -9.24 8.41
CA THR A 134 3.92 -8.86 9.61
C THR A 134 4.76 -8.18 10.71
N ILE A 135 6.07 -8.33 10.69
CA ILE A 135 7.00 -7.87 11.73
C ILE A 135 7.71 -6.55 11.36
N LYS A 136 8.37 -5.93 12.35
CA LYS A 136 9.16 -4.70 12.17
C LYS A 136 8.32 -3.52 11.67
N TRP A 137 7.12 -3.38 12.23
CA TRP A 137 6.27 -2.21 12.04
C TRP A 137 6.31 -1.26 13.24
N ASP A 138 6.62 -1.75 14.45
CA ASP A 138 6.68 -0.92 15.66
C ASP A 138 7.60 0.30 15.47
N ASP A 139 8.84 0.07 15.01
CA ASP A 139 9.81 1.14 14.75
C ASP A 139 9.33 2.10 13.64
N LEU A 140 8.64 1.57 12.63
CA LEU A 140 8.19 2.35 11.47
C LEU A 140 7.02 3.26 11.82
N VAL A 141 6.20 2.88 12.80
CA VAL A 141 5.04 3.67 13.23
C VAL A 141 5.48 4.96 13.92
N PHE A 142 6.69 5.02 14.49
CA PHE A 142 7.26 6.29 14.98
C PHE A 142 7.52 7.31 13.85
N ASN A 143 7.63 6.85 12.61
CA ASN A 143 7.90 7.69 11.45
C ASN A 143 6.62 8.24 10.78
N ILE A 144 5.45 7.94 11.34
CA ILE A 144 4.18 8.53 10.92
C ILE A 144 3.55 9.29 12.09
N SER A 145 2.72 10.30 11.83
CA SER A 145 2.02 11.06 12.88
C SER A 145 0.68 10.43 13.28
N GLY A 146 0.00 9.80 12.33
CA GLY A 146 -1.32 9.19 12.47
C GLY A 146 -1.27 7.69 12.74
N LYS A 147 -2.18 6.94 12.10
CA LYS A 147 -2.38 5.50 12.32
C LYS A 147 -1.82 4.66 11.18
N LEU A 148 -1.36 3.46 11.52
CA LEU A 148 -1.14 2.36 10.58
C LEU A 148 -2.33 1.41 10.67
N ILE A 149 -3.09 1.26 9.59
CA ILE A 149 -4.26 0.40 9.53
C ILE A 149 -4.01 -0.71 8.51
N ASN A 150 -4.02 -1.96 8.96
CA ASN A 150 -3.85 -3.13 8.14
C ASN A 150 -5.19 -3.84 7.93
N PHE A 151 -5.70 -3.81 6.70
CA PHE A 151 -6.86 -4.58 6.27
C PHE A 151 -6.40 -5.88 5.62
N TYR A 152 -6.79 -7.01 6.22
CA TYR A 152 -6.30 -8.33 5.82
C TYR A 152 -7.44 -9.34 5.63
N ASN A 153 -7.21 -10.34 4.78
CA ASN A 153 -8.10 -11.46 4.54
C ASN A 153 -7.32 -12.77 4.73
N CYS A 154 -7.62 -13.52 5.80
CA CYS A 154 -6.98 -14.80 6.10
C CYS A 154 -7.16 -15.85 4.99
N ASN A 155 -8.20 -15.69 4.16
CA ASN A 155 -8.55 -16.63 3.11
C ASN A 155 -7.87 -16.33 1.76
N ASP A 156 -7.09 -15.25 1.64
CA ASP A 156 -6.44 -14.83 0.39
C ASP A 156 -5.36 -15.85 -0.04
N GLN A 157 -5.75 -16.74 -0.96
CA GLN A 157 -4.91 -17.84 -1.41
C GLN A 157 -3.83 -17.40 -2.40
N VAL A 158 -4.09 -16.33 -3.17
CA VAL A 158 -3.14 -15.81 -4.15
C VAL A 158 -1.93 -15.20 -3.41
N LEU A 159 -2.17 -14.37 -2.40
CA LEU A 159 -1.09 -13.79 -1.60
C LEU A 159 -0.33 -14.87 -0.83
N ASN A 160 -1.04 -15.86 -0.27
CA ASN A 160 -0.43 -17.02 0.38
C ASN A 160 0.46 -17.82 -0.58
N TYR A 161 -0.01 -18.11 -1.79
CA TYR A 161 0.76 -18.82 -2.82
C TYR A 161 2.07 -18.11 -3.13
N TRP A 162 2.02 -16.79 -3.39
CA TRP A 162 3.22 -16.02 -3.75
C TRP A 162 4.22 -15.89 -2.60
N PHE A 163 3.76 -15.84 -1.36
CA PHE A 163 4.68 -15.84 -0.22
C PHE A 163 5.35 -17.20 -0.03
N ARG A 164 4.59 -18.30 -0.15
CA ARG A 164 5.11 -19.66 0.01
C ARG A 164 6.06 -20.08 -1.10
N TRP A 165 5.68 -19.84 -2.35
CA TRP A 165 6.41 -20.36 -3.52
C TRP A 165 7.30 -19.31 -4.19
N GLY A 166 7.06 -18.03 -3.95
CA GLY A 166 7.81 -16.92 -4.54
C GLY A 166 9.05 -16.48 -3.77
N GLY A 167 9.62 -17.32 -2.91
CA GLY A 167 10.86 -17.01 -2.19
C GLY A 167 10.71 -16.02 -1.03
N ALA A 168 9.51 -15.87 -0.46
CA ALA A 168 9.25 -15.10 0.76
C ALA A 168 8.79 -15.96 1.95
N TYR A 169 8.89 -17.29 1.83
CA TYR A 169 8.32 -18.29 2.74
C TYR A 169 8.73 -18.16 4.22
N LYS A 170 9.83 -17.45 4.49
CA LYS A 170 10.32 -17.19 5.85
C LYS A 170 9.46 -16.19 6.63
N TYR A 171 8.53 -15.50 5.96
CA TYR A 171 7.71 -14.45 6.56
C TYR A 171 6.24 -14.62 6.21
N SER A 172 5.38 -14.18 7.11
CA SER A 172 3.94 -14.07 6.89
C SER A 172 3.60 -12.72 6.25
N PRO A 173 2.74 -12.65 5.22
CA PRO A 173 2.27 -11.38 4.69
C PRO A 173 1.22 -10.74 5.61
N CYS A 174 1.31 -9.42 5.83
CA CYS A 174 0.32 -8.67 6.60
C CYS A 174 -1.06 -8.61 5.91
N GLY A 175 -1.14 -8.95 4.63
CA GLY A 175 -2.40 -9.06 3.91
C GLY A 175 -3.24 -10.30 4.24
N ILE A 176 -2.66 -11.32 4.88
CA ILE A 176 -3.38 -12.53 5.33
C ILE A 176 -3.29 -12.76 6.84
N HIS A 177 -2.47 -11.97 7.53
CA HIS A 177 -2.25 -12.06 8.97
C HIS A 177 -2.20 -10.67 9.60
N PRO A 178 -2.58 -10.51 10.89
CA PRO A 178 -2.40 -9.25 11.58
C PRO A 178 -0.91 -8.88 11.62
N ILE A 179 -0.62 -7.57 11.53
CA ILE A 179 0.69 -7.01 11.89
C ILE A 179 0.95 -7.33 13.36
N ASP A 180 2.12 -7.90 13.63
CA ASP A 180 2.59 -8.24 14.96
C ASP A 180 3.21 -7.00 15.60
N SER A 181 2.39 -6.27 16.35
CA SER A 181 2.72 -4.98 16.95
C SER A 181 1.82 -4.74 18.16
N LEU A 182 2.42 -4.23 19.24
CA LEU A 182 1.69 -3.77 20.43
C LEU A 182 1.44 -2.26 20.41
N HIS A 183 1.93 -1.54 19.40
CA HIS A 183 1.79 -0.09 19.35
C HIS A 183 0.32 0.31 19.14
N SER A 184 -0.20 1.16 20.03
CA SER A 184 -1.58 1.67 20.01
C SER A 184 -2.07 2.30 18.70
N ARG A 185 -1.15 2.78 17.84
CA ARG A 185 -1.43 3.40 16.53
C ARG A 185 -1.50 2.39 15.38
N VAL A 186 -1.10 1.13 15.63
CA VAL A 186 -1.29 0.01 14.71
C VAL A 186 -2.67 -0.59 14.95
N LYS A 187 -3.45 -0.73 13.88
CA LYS A 187 -4.79 -1.32 13.90
C LYS A 187 -4.87 -2.41 12.85
N ASN A 188 -5.21 -3.61 13.29
CA ASN A 188 -5.50 -4.73 12.42
C ASN A 188 -7.01 -4.85 12.24
N CYS A 189 -7.46 -4.92 10.99
CA CYS A 189 -8.86 -5.00 10.61
C CYS A 189 -9.07 -6.27 9.77
N ASP A 190 -9.64 -7.29 10.40
CA ASP A 190 -9.99 -8.54 9.73
C ASP A 190 -11.18 -8.32 8.78
N LEU A 191 -10.97 -8.59 7.50
CA LEU A 191 -11.98 -8.53 6.45
C LEU A 191 -12.46 -9.92 6.01
N THR A 192 -11.93 -11.01 6.57
CA THR A 192 -12.12 -12.39 6.10
C THR A 192 -13.60 -12.74 5.95
N ALA A 193 -14.39 -12.55 7.01
CA ALA A 193 -15.82 -12.84 7.00
C ALA A 193 -16.62 -11.92 6.06
N LEU A 194 -16.19 -10.65 5.92
CA LEU A 194 -16.88 -9.66 5.11
C LEU A 194 -16.63 -9.90 3.61
N MET A 195 -15.39 -10.21 3.23
CA MET A 195 -14.99 -10.44 1.85
C MET A 195 -15.41 -11.83 1.35
N ASN A 196 -15.41 -12.84 2.22
CA ASN A 196 -15.81 -14.22 1.93
C ASN A 196 -15.30 -14.73 0.55
N THR A 197 -14.01 -14.50 0.28
CA THR A 197 -13.37 -14.86 -0.98
C THR A 197 -11.93 -15.31 -0.73
N HIS A 198 -11.41 -16.11 -1.66
CA HIS A 198 -10.01 -16.50 -1.72
C HIS A 198 -9.17 -15.64 -2.66
N GLU A 199 -9.81 -14.68 -3.34
CA GLU A 199 -9.20 -13.80 -4.33
C GLU A 199 -8.33 -12.71 -3.69
N HIS A 200 -7.35 -12.24 -4.47
CA HIS A 200 -6.53 -11.08 -4.17
C HIS A 200 -6.91 -9.93 -5.11
N ASP A 201 -8.11 -9.39 -4.89
CA ASP A 201 -8.72 -8.40 -5.77
C ASP A 201 -8.87 -7.04 -5.07
N LEU A 202 -8.36 -6.00 -5.73
CA LEU A 202 -8.38 -4.63 -5.21
C LEU A 202 -9.81 -4.11 -4.99
N GLU A 203 -10.75 -4.40 -5.90
CA GLU A 203 -12.12 -3.91 -5.79
C GLU A 203 -12.81 -4.52 -4.57
N ARG A 204 -12.60 -5.82 -4.31
CA ARG A 204 -13.09 -6.51 -3.11
C ARG A 204 -12.54 -5.88 -1.84
N TYR A 205 -11.23 -5.59 -1.79
CA TYR A 205 -10.63 -4.91 -0.64
C TYR A 205 -11.20 -3.50 -0.44
N LEU A 206 -11.36 -2.72 -1.50
CA LEU A 206 -11.92 -1.36 -1.44
C LEU A 206 -13.39 -1.34 -1.04
N TRP A 207 -14.18 -2.30 -1.54
CA TRP A 207 -15.56 -2.48 -1.14
C TRP A 207 -15.64 -2.76 0.37
N ALA A 208 -14.86 -3.72 0.88
CA ALA A 208 -14.85 -4.08 2.29
C ALA A 208 -14.33 -2.93 3.19
N PHE A 209 -13.26 -2.26 2.75
CA PHE A 209 -12.73 -1.02 3.34
C PHE A 209 -13.83 0.05 3.51
N SER A 210 -14.61 0.30 2.46
CA SER A 210 -15.69 1.31 2.50
C SER A 210 -16.82 0.99 3.49
N LYS A 211 -16.95 -0.26 3.92
CA LYS A 211 -17.92 -0.70 4.93
C LYS A 211 -17.40 -0.59 6.35
N LYS A 212 -16.07 -0.57 6.55
CA LYS A 212 -15.43 -0.52 7.87
C LYS A 212 -15.09 0.90 8.34
N ILE A 213 -15.04 1.87 7.43
CA ILE A 213 -14.69 3.27 7.72
C ILE A 213 -15.92 4.17 7.93
N ARG A 214 -17.11 3.65 7.64
CA ARG A 214 -18.39 4.32 7.93
C ARG A 214 -18.74 4.26 9.42
#